data_AF-A0A4S3JNI0-F1
#
_entry.id   AF-A0A4S3JNI0-F1
#
_cell.length_a   1.000
_cell.length_b   1.000
_cell.length_c   1.000
_cell.angle_alpha   90.00
_cell.angle_beta   90.00
_cell.angle_gamma   90.00
#
_symmetry.space_group_name_H-M   'P 1'
#
loop_
_entity.id
_entity.type
_entity.pdbx_description
1 polymer ?
#
loop_
_entity_poly.entity_id
_entity_poly.type
_entity_poly.pdbx_seq_one_letter_code
_entity_poly.pdbx_strand_id
1 'polypeptide(L)' 'MLAYVRLVQSREKEMGVEVLTHQKWSGAPYMDGILGAIQSGSSSSKSMGEGNTEKDYVYA' A
#
# COMPACT_ATOMS: atom_id res chain seq x y z
N MET A 1 7.45 -6.48 -18.57
CA MET A 1 7.51 -5.70 -17.31
C MET A 1 8.89 -5.67 -16.64
N LEU A 2 9.82 -6.60 -16.95
CA LEU A 2 11.13 -6.67 -16.29
C LEU A 2 11.98 -5.39 -16.39
N ALA A 3 11.89 -4.65 -17.50
CA ALA A 3 12.59 -3.38 -17.66
C ALA A 3 12.13 -2.32 -16.65
N TYR A 4 10.81 -2.21 -16.40
CA TYR A 4 10.26 -1.30 -15.39
C TYR A 4 10.75 -1.66 -13.98
N VAL A 5 10.74 -2.95 -13.65
CA VAL A 5 11.26 -3.44 -12.36
C VAL A 5 12.70 -3.00 -12.17
N ARG A 6 13.57 -3.25 -13.16
CA ARG A 6 15.00 -2.97 -13.06
C ARG A 6 15.34 -1.49 -13.07
N LEU A 7 14.68 -0.70 -13.92
CA LEU A 7 15.05 0.69 -14.16
C LEU A 7 14.39 1.65 -13.15
N VAL A 8 13.21 1.29 -12.63
CA VAL A 8 12.41 2.18 -11.78
C VAL A 8 12.20 1.54 -10.41
N GLN A 9 11.52 0.40 -10.36
CA GLN A 9 11.00 -0.15 -9.10
C GLN A 9 12.12 -0.60 -8.13
N SER A 10 13.19 -1.20 -8.63
CA SER A 10 14.37 -1.58 -7.82
C SER A 10 15.04 -0.35 -7.20
N ARG A 11 15.13 0.74 -7.95
CA ARG A 11 15.74 1.99 -7.48
C ARG A 11 14.86 2.68 -6.44
N GLU A 12 13.55 2.75 -6.67
CA GLU A 12 12.58 3.28 -5.70
C GLU A 12 12.63 2.50 -4.38
N LYS A 13 12.79 1.18 -4.45
CA LYS A 13 12.95 0.31 -3.29
C LYS A 13 14.23 0.59 -2.52
N GLU A 14 15.38 0.67 -3.19
CA GLU A 14 16.67 1.00 -2.57
C GLU A 14 16.67 2.38 -1.90
N MET A 15 15.96 3.34 -2.49
CA MET A 15 15.85 4.71 -1.97
C MET A 15 14.79 4.86 -0.88
N GLY A 16 13.98 3.84 -0.62
CA GLY A 16 12.85 3.94 0.31
C GLY A 16 11.78 4.95 -0.14
N VAL A 17 11.58 5.09 -1.46
CA VAL A 17 10.58 6.02 -2.01
C VAL A 17 9.17 5.51 -1.65
N GLU A 18 8.39 6.34 -0.96
CA GLU A 18 7.06 5.95 -0.48
C GLU A 18 6.07 5.62 -1.60
N VAL A 19 6.27 6.20 -2.79
CA VAL A 19 5.43 5.97 -3.97
C VAL A 19 5.45 4.49 -4.40
N LEU A 20 6.53 3.75 -4.12
CA LEU A 20 6.59 2.29 -4.35
C LEU A 20 5.43 1.56 -3.66
N THR A 21 5.04 2.07 -2.49
CA THR A 21 3.88 1.59 -1.74
C THR A 21 2.61 2.36 -2.11
N HIS A 22 2.15 2.19 -3.35
CA HIS A 22 1.09 3.02 -3.96
C HIS A 22 -0.21 3.11 -3.15
N GLN A 23 -0.68 2.02 -2.54
CA GLN A 23 -1.90 1.99 -1.72
C GLN A 23 -1.69 2.78 -0.43
N LYS A 24 -0.54 2.60 0.21
CA LYS A 24 -0.18 3.36 1.42
C LYS A 24 -0.04 4.84 1.11
N TRP A 25 0.73 5.18 0.06
CA TRP A 25 1.01 6.55 -0.37
C TRP A 25 -0.25 7.31 -0.81
N SER A 26 -1.19 6.64 -1.48
CA SER A 26 -2.47 7.25 -1.90
C SER A 26 -3.44 7.53 -0.75
N GLY A 27 -3.08 7.16 0.50
CA GLY A 27 -3.91 7.43 1.66
C GLY A 27 -5.01 6.38 1.90
N ALA A 28 -4.90 5.18 1.31
CA ALA A 28 -5.84 4.10 1.60
C ALA A 28 -5.95 3.77 3.11
N PRO A 29 -4.85 3.75 3.91
CA PRO A 29 -4.97 3.54 5.36
C PRO A 29 -5.75 4.65 6.08
N TYR A 30 -5.65 5.89 5.59
CA TYR A 30 -6.37 7.03 6.17
C TYR A 30 -7.87 6.90 5.94
N MET A 31 -8.28 6.56 4.71
CA MET A 31 -9.68 6.32 4.38
C MET A 31 -10.27 5.12 5.11
N ASP A 32 -9.51 4.03 5.23
CA ASP A 32 -9.90 2.86 6.04
C ASP A 32 -10.10 3.23 7.52
N GLY A 33 -9.27 4.13 8.05
CA GLY A 33 -9.41 4.65 9.41
C GLY A 33 -10.70 5.46 9.60
N ILE A 34 -11.01 6.36 8.67
CA ILE A 34 -12.26 7.15 8.69
C ILE A 34 -13.48 6.22 8.60
N LEU A 35 -13.48 5.31 7.62
CA LEU A 35 -14.60 4.39 7.41
C LEU A 35 -14.77 3.45 8.62
N GLY A 36 -13.66 2.96 9.15
CA GLY A 36 -13.64 2.17 10.38
C GLY A 36 -14.24 2.91 11.57
N ALA A 37 -13.92 4.19 11.76
CA ALA A 37 -14.49 5.00 12.83
C ALA A 37 -16.02 5.19 12.67
N ILE A 38 -16.49 5.45 11.45
CA ILE A 38 -17.92 5.61 11.14
C ILE A 38 -18.69 4.31 11.37
N GLN A 39 -18.10 3.17 11.00
CA GLN A 39 -18.70 1.85 11.12
C GLN A 39 -18.48 1.19 12.49
N SER A 40 -17.99 1.93 13.49
CA SER A 40 -17.66 1.40 14.82
C SER A 40 -16.73 0.17 14.77
N GLY A 41 -15.77 0.19 13.84
CA GLY A 41 -14.83 -0.89 13.58
C GLY A 41 -15.35 -2.03 12.70
N SER A 42 -16.64 -2.07 12.38
CA SER A 42 -17.28 -3.11 11.58
C SER A 42 -17.19 -2.81 10.08
N SER A 43 -16.01 -3.01 9.50
CA SER A 43 -15.78 -2.84 8.06
C SER A 43 -15.25 -4.12 7.43
N SER A 44 -16.02 -4.71 6.51
CA SER A 44 -15.65 -5.88 5.69
C SER A 44 -14.95 -5.50 4.37
N SER A 45 -14.85 -4.20 4.06
CA SER A 45 -14.34 -3.70 2.78
C SER A 45 -13.12 -2.79 2.95
N LYS A 46 -12.23 -3.11 3.90
CA LYS A 46 -10.99 -2.36 4.14
C LYS A 46 -10.02 -2.53 2.97
N SER A 47 -9.52 -1.43 2.44
CA SER A 47 -8.58 -1.38 1.32
C SER A 47 -7.22 -1.98 1.69
N MET A 48 -6.78 -1.74 2.93
CA MET A 48 -5.55 -2.25 3.53
C MET A 48 -5.75 -3.57 4.28
N GLY A 49 -6.82 -4.31 3.96
CA GLY A 49 -7.12 -5.62 4.53
C GLY A 49 -6.16 -6.73 4.10
N GLU A 50 -6.56 -7.97 4.33
CA GLU A 50 -5.79 -9.14 3.87
C GLU A 50 -5.73 -9.20 2.34
N GLY A 51 -4.56 -9.58 1.79
CA GLY A 51 -4.34 -9.65 0.35
C GLY A 51 -3.99 -8.31 -0.33
N ASN A 52 -3.78 -7.23 0.42
CA ASN A 52 -3.23 -6.00 -0.14
C ASN A 52 -1.81 -6.20 -0.69
N THR A 53 -1.43 -5.42 -1.69
CA THR A 53 -0.17 -5.61 -2.43
C THR A 53 1.05 -5.09 -1.67
N GLU A 54 0.84 -4.26 -0.63
CA GLU A 54 1.93 -3.60 0.08
C GLU A 54 2.80 -4.56 0.89
N LYS A 55 2.24 -5.69 1.33
CA LYS A 55 3.01 -6.72 2.06
C LYS A 55 4.20 -7.23 1.25
N ASP A 56 4.05 -7.35 -0.07
CA ASP A 56 5.09 -7.88 -0.94
C ASP A 56 6.23 -6.87 -1.19
N TYR A 57 5.98 -5.58 -0.94
CA TYR A 57 6.97 -4.52 -1.10
C TYR A 57 7.68 -4.13 0.21
N VAL A 58 7.00 -4.27 1.35
CA VAL A 58 7.53 -3.87 2.67
C VAL A 58 8.43 -4.93 3.30
N TYR A 59 8.24 -6.21 2.99
CA TYR A 59 8.98 -7.34 3.60
C TYR A 59 10.00 -8.02 2.68
N ALA A 60 10.20 -7.50 1.47
CA ALA A 60 11.16 -8.04 0.49
C ALA A 60 12.44 -7.21 0.43
#